data_AF-A0A2T5NPS0-F1
#
_entry.id   AF-A0A2T5NPS0-F1
#
_cell.length_a   1.000
_cell.length_b   1.000
_cell.length_c   1.000
_cell.angle_alpha   90.00
_cell.angle_beta   90.00
_cell.angle_gamma   90.00
#
_symmetry.space_group_name_H-M   'P 1'
#
loop_
_entity.id
_entity.type
_entity.pdbx_description
1 polymer ?
#
loop_
_entity_poly.entity_id
_entity_poly.type
_entity_poly.pdbx_seq_one_letter_code
_entity_poly.pdbx_strand_id
1 'polypeptide(L)'
;MSNPYFPPRRRYKGASLEAVEMLLPFVSFIPGRTYPHYWQIEPSYDTYPQACADGREYAAHLLQWLKDNPLLVGSGLFGRIARDIDFANPQQRGAWEAFFRHLERVLALGVRKLDVFAHVDCQHDYHRAVEASFELEGKVRKAELAFK
;
A
#
# COMPACT_ATOMS: atom_id res chain seq x y z
N MET A 1 33.15 5.94 22.60
CA MET A 1 32.57 6.67 23.74
C MET A 1 31.58 7.70 23.17
N SER A 2 30.29 7.61 23.52
CA SER A 2 29.23 8.49 23.02
C SER A 2 29.09 9.76 23.88
N ASN A 3 28.91 10.91 23.25
CA ASN A 3 28.68 12.21 23.89
C ASN A 3 27.40 12.17 24.77
N PRO A 4 27.46 12.53 26.07
CA PRO A 4 26.34 12.43 27.01
C PRO A 4 25.19 13.43 26.77
N TYR A 5 25.35 14.40 25.86
CA TYR A 5 24.31 15.39 25.52
C TYR A 5 23.34 14.94 24.42
N PHE A 6 23.58 13.79 23.77
CA PHE A 6 22.67 13.27 22.75
C PHE A 6 21.92 12.03 23.25
N PRO A 7 20.61 11.91 22.95
CA PRO A 7 19.89 10.70 23.24
C PRO A 7 20.59 9.50 22.57
N PRO A 8 20.70 8.36 23.27
CA PRO A 8 21.38 7.18 22.74
C PRO A 8 20.75 6.77 21.42
N ARG A 9 21.59 6.47 20.42
CA ARG A 9 21.15 6.01 19.09
C ARG A 9 20.34 4.73 19.26
N ARG A 10 19.04 4.79 18.99
CA ARG A 10 18.15 3.62 19.01
C ARG A 10 18.14 2.97 17.64
N ARG A 11 17.89 1.66 17.60
CA ARG A 11 17.52 1.00 16.35
C ARG A 11 16.03 1.29 16.11
N TYR A 12 15.72 2.18 15.18
CA TYR A 12 14.36 2.45 14.70
C TYR A 12 13.90 1.39 13.69
N LYS A 13 14.17 0.11 13.94
CA LYS A 13 13.66 -0.98 13.09
C LYS A 13 12.29 -1.39 13.64
N GLY A 14 11.22 -0.88 13.03
CA GLY A 14 9.86 -1.40 13.21
C GLY A 14 9.67 -2.73 12.48
N ALA A 15 8.46 -3.30 12.56
CA ALA A 15 8.04 -4.35 11.63
C ALA A 15 8.24 -3.84 10.19
N SER A 16 8.77 -4.68 9.28
CA SER A 16 8.83 -4.30 7.87
C SER A 16 7.41 -4.04 7.35
N LEU A 17 7.27 -3.20 6.33
CA LEU A 17 5.98 -2.96 5.68
C LEU A 17 5.30 -4.30 5.33
N GLU A 18 6.08 -5.23 4.79
CA GLU A 18 5.65 -6.60 4.46
C GLU A 18 5.12 -7.36 5.68
N ALA A 19 5.76 -7.25 6.85
CA ALA A 19 5.30 -7.93 8.06
C ALA A 19 3.93 -7.43 8.55
N VAL A 20 3.62 -6.14 8.35
CA VAL A 20 2.32 -5.57 8.68
C VAL A 20 1.27 -5.96 7.63
N GLU A 21 1.64 -6.00 6.36
CA GLU A 21 0.75 -6.40 5.26
C GLU A 21 0.39 -7.89 5.29
N MET A 22 1.27 -8.75 5.79
CA MET A 22 1.00 -10.19 6.00
C MET A 22 -0.07 -10.49 7.07
N LEU A 23 -0.53 -9.49 7.81
CA LEU A 23 -1.70 -9.65 8.69
C LEU A 23 -3.01 -9.78 7.89
N LEU A 24 -3.00 -9.42 6.60
CA LEU A 24 -4.14 -9.64 5.72
C LEU A 24 -4.26 -11.13 5.39
N PRO A 25 -5.46 -11.72 5.47
CA PRO A 25 -5.65 -13.18 5.38
C PRO A 25 -5.39 -13.76 3.97
N PHE A 26 -5.22 -12.90 2.97
CA PHE A 26 -4.93 -13.26 1.58
C PHE A 26 -3.51 -12.88 1.16
N VAL A 27 -2.63 -12.52 2.10
CA VAL A 27 -1.23 -12.18 1.86
C VAL A 27 -0.33 -13.22 2.53
N SER A 28 0.52 -13.90 1.76
CA SER A 28 1.46 -14.88 2.32
C SER A 28 2.73 -15.04 1.49
N PHE A 29 3.79 -15.55 2.12
CA PHE A 29 4.98 -15.98 1.39
C PHE A 29 4.72 -17.32 0.71
N ILE A 30 5.01 -17.37 -0.59
CA ILE A 30 4.97 -18.61 -1.37
C ILE A 30 6.39 -19.02 -1.78
N PRO A 31 6.66 -20.34 -1.93
CA PRO A 31 7.95 -20.81 -2.42
C PRO A 31 8.35 -20.13 -3.74
N GLY A 32 9.62 -19.71 -3.85
CA GLY A 32 10.16 -19.12 -5.08
C GLY A 32 10.00 -17.60 -5.22
N ARG A 33 9.44 -16.89 -4.22
CA ARG A 33 9.39 -15.42 -4.20
C ARG A 33 10.20 -14.84 -3.05
N THR A 34 10.84 -13.69 -3.30
CA THR A 34 11.56 -12.89 -2.29
C THR A 34 10.66 -11.86 -1.59
N TYR A 35 9.40 -11.76 -2.00
CA TYR A 35 8.38 -10.86 -1.45
C TYR A 35 7.03 -11.60 -1.32
N PRO A 36 6.10 -11.13 -0.46
CA PRO A 36 4.80 -11.78 -0.30
C PRO A 36 3.98 -11.82 -1.59
N HIS A 37 3.16 -12.85 -1.75
CA HIS A 37 2.08 -12.87 -2.74
C HIS A 37 0.85 -12.23 -2.11
N TYR A 38 0.27 -11.22 -2.77
CA TYR A 38 -0.79 -10.38 -2.22
C TYR A 38 -2.21 -10.81 -2.59
N TRP A 39 -2.35 -12.00 -3.18
CA TRP A 39 -3.63 -12.59 -3.56
C TRP A 39 -3.62 -14.13 -3.45
N GLN A 40 -3.51 -14.64 -2.24
CA GLN A 40 -3.52 -16.08 -1.95
C GLN A 40 -4.91 -16.51 -1.51
N ILE A 41 -5.80 -16.53 -2.49
CA ILE A 41 -7.18 -16.97 -2.33
C ILE A 41 -7.31 -18.40 -2.82
N GLU A 42 -7.70 -19.32 -1.94
CA GLU A 42 -7.91 -20.71 -2.32
C GLU A 42 -9.04 -20.84 -3.35
N PRO A 43 -8.85 -21.53 -4.48
CA PRO A 43 -9.87 -21.66 -5.54
C PRO A 43 -11.04 -22.59 -5.17
N SER A 44 -11.15 -23.05 -3.91
CA SER A 44 -12.04 -24.14 -3.46
C SER A 44 -13.53 -23.76 -3.42
N TYR A 45 -13.94 -22.74 -4.17
CA TYR A 45 -15.30 -22.23 -4.14
C TYR A 45 -16.24 -23.13 -4.94
N ASP A 46 -17.08 -23.87 -4.23
CA ASP A 46 -18.13 -24.70 -4.82
C ASP A 46 -19.15 -23.85 -5.63
N THR A 47 -19.24 -22.53 -5.35
CA THR A 47 -20.20 -21.65 -6.03
C THR A 47 -19.71 -20.19 -6.16
N TYR A 48 -20.21 -19.49 -7.19
CA TYR A 48 -19.96 -18.06 -7.41
C TYR A 48 -20.42 -17.15 -6.24
N PRO A 49 -21.61 -17.34 -5.62
CA PRO A 49 -22.00 -16.58 -4.44
C PRO A 49 -21.05 -16.72 -3.25
N GLN A 50 -20.47 -17.91 -3.04
CA GLN A 50 -19.48 -18.14 -1.99
C GLN A 50 -18.20 -17.35 -2.27
N ALA A 51 -17.64 -17.47 -3.48
CA ALA A 51 -16.49 -16.67 -3.89
C ALA A 51 -16.74 -15.17 -3.69
N CYS A 52 -17.95 -14.68 -4.02
CA CYS A 52 -18.32 -13.28 -3.78
C CYS A 52 -18.38 -12.91 -2.29
N ALA A 53 -18.78 -13.83 -1.40
CA ALA A 53 -18.81 -13.58 0.04
C ALA A 53 -17.39 -13.41 0.58
N ASP A 54 -16.48 -14.30 0.20
CA ASP A 54 -15.08 -14.25 0.63
C ASP A 54 -14.38 -12.99 0.09
N GLY A 55 -14.65 -12.63 -1.17
CA GLY A 55 -14.19 -11.37 -1.74
C GLY A 55 -14.59 -10.13 -0.92
N ARG A 56 -15.83 -10.08 -0.40
CA ARG A 56 -16.28 -8.98 0.47
C ARG A 56 -15.58 -9.00 1.82
N GLU A 57 -15.39 -10.18 2.40
CA GLU A 57 -14.70 -10.35 3.69
C GLU A 57 -13.24 -9.87 3.59
N TYR A 58 -12.53 -10.28 2.54
CA TYR A 58 -11.17 -9.82 2.27
C TYR A 58 -11.10 -8.30 2.06
N ALA A 59 -12.07 -7.71 1.38
CA ALA A 59 -12.15 -6.25 1.25
C ALA A 59 -12.38 -5.58 2.61
N ALA A 60 -13.21 -6.15 3.49
CA ALA A 60 -13.40 -5.65 4.84
C ALA A 60 -12.12 -5.70 5.68
N HIS A 61 -11.36 -6.80 5.60
CA HIS A 61 -10.03 -6.91 6.23
C HIS A 61 -9.08 -5.84 5.73
N LEU A 62 -9.02 -5.58 4.42
CA LEU A 62 -8.19 -4.52 3.85
C LEU A 62 -8.62 -3.14 4.34
N LEU A 63 -9.92 -2.84 4.35
CA LEU A 63 -10.43 -1.56 4.83
C LEU A 63 -10.12 -1.32 6.31
N GLN A 64 -10.27 -2.35 7.14
CA GLN A 64 -9.88 -2.28 8.55
C GLN A 64 -8.37 -2.10 8.71
N TRP A 65 -7.56 -2.79 7.90
CA TRP A 65 -6.11 -2.60 7.88
C TRP A 65 -5.71 -1.16 7.51
N LEU A 66 -6.35 -0.55 6.49
CA LEU A 66 -6.10 0.85 6.11
C LEU A 66 -6.46 1.82 7.25
N LYS A 67 -7.55 1.53 7.96
CA LYS A 67 -8.00 2.31 9.12
C LYS A 67 -7.00 2.24 10.27
N ASP A 68 -6.41 1.07 10.52
CA ASP A 68 -5.46 0.87 11.62
C ASP A 68 -4.03 1.32 11.27
N ASN A 69 -3.72 1.46 9.97
CA ASN A 69 -2.39 1.81 9.47
C ASN A 69 -2.37 3.07 8.57
N PRO A 70 -2.86 4.23 9.04
CA PRO A 70 -3.02 5.43 8.21
C PRO A 70 -1.70 5.95 7.62
N LEU A 71 -0.57 5.76 8.30
CA LEU A 71 0.76 6.17 7.83
C LEU A 71 1.29 5.30 6.67
N LEU A 72 0.70 4.13 6.45
CA LEU A 72 1.10 3.19 5.40
C LEU A 72 0.21 3.30 4.15
N VAL A 73 -0.87 4.09 4.23
CA VAL A 73 -1.75 4.37 3.09
C VAL A 73 -0.96 5.14 2.02
N GLY A 74 -1.14 4.76 0.76
CA GLY A 74 -0.38 5.34 -0.37
C GLY A 74 0.95 4.63 -0.67
N SER A 75 1.37 3.64 0.13
CA SER A 75 2.61 2.85 -0.10
C SER A 75 2.54 1.83 -1.24
N GLY A 76 1.47 1.83 -2.03
CA GLY A 76 1.30 0.94 -3.20
C GLY A 76 0.70 -0.44 -2.92
N LEU A 77 0.12 -0.68 -1.73
CA LEU A 77 -0.50 -1.97 -1.37
C LEU A 77 -1.52 -2.46 -2.41
N PHE A 78 -2.40 -1.57 -2.88
CA PHE A 78 -3.39 -1.91 -3.91
C PHE A 78 -2.76 -2.38 -5.22
N GLY A 79 -1.66 -1.75 -5.63
CA GLY A 79 -0.91 -2.16 -6.82
C GLY A 79 -0.29 -3.55 -6.66
N ARG A 80 0.21 -3.87 -5.47
CA ARG A 80 0.75 -5.22 -5.16
C ARG A 80 -0.35 -6.28 -5.18
N ILE A 81 -1.52 -6.00 -4.61
CA ILE A 81 -2.69 -6.87 -4.67
C ILE A 81 -3.09 -7.10 -6.13
N ALA A 82 -3.31 -6.03 -6.90
CA ALA A 82 -3.77 -6.13 -8.28
C ALA A 82 -2.79 -6.90 -9.19
N ARG A 83 -1.48 -6.74 -8.97
CA ARG A 83 -0.43 -7.49 -9.68
C ARG A 83 -0.54 -9.00 -9.49
N ASP A 84 -0.96 -9.43 -8.30
CA ASP A 84 -0.97 -10.84 -7.92
C ASP A 84 -2.33 -11.52 -8.17
N ILE A 85 -3.35 -10.77 -8.62
CA ILE A 85 -4.63 -11.32 -9.07
C ILE A 85 -4.48 -11.92 -10.46
N ASP A 86 -4.86 -13.19 -10.63
CA ASP A 86 -5.09 -13.79 -11.94
C ASP A 86 -6.52 -13.48 -12.42
N PHE A 87 -6.66 -12.40 -13.20
CA PHE A 87 -7.96 -11.98 -13.75
C PHE A 87 -8.53 -12.96 -14.78
N ALA A 88 -7.72 -13.88 -15.32
CA ALA A 88 -8.17 -14.89 -16.26
C ALA A 88 -8.75 -16.14 -15.56
N ASN A 89 -8.52 -16.30 -14.25
CA ASN A 89 -8.98 -17.45 -13.48
C ASN A 89 -10.49 -17.37 -13.16
N PRO A 90 -11.34 -18.21 -13.78
CA PRO A 90 -12.79 -18.14 -13.57
C PRO A 90 -13.20 -18.60 -12.17
N GLN A 91 -12.43 -19.46 -11.51
CA GLN A 91 -12.70 -19.92 -10.15
C GLN A 91 -12.55 -18.78 -9.13
N GLN A 92 -11.65 -17.82 -9.38
CA GLN A 92 -11.46 -16.66 -8.50
C GLN A 92 -12.30 -15.45 -8.90
N ARG A 93 -13.05 -15.52 -10.01
CA ARG A 93 -13.81 -14.39 -10.56
C ARG A 93 -14.74 -13.73 -9.55
N GLY A 94 -15.53 -14.52 -8.85
CA GLY A 94 -16.46 -14.00 -7.85
C GLY A 94 -15.74 -13.25 -6.72
N ALA A 95 -14.57 -13.73 -6.30
CA ALA A 95 -13.80 -13.13 -5.22
C ALA A 95 -13.24 -11.76 -5.59
N TRP A 96 -12.50 -11.63 -6.70
CA TRP A 96 -11.93 -10.33 -7.07
C TRP A 96 -13.02 -9.32 -7.49
N GLU A 97 -14.09 -9.76 -8.16
CA GLU A 97 -15.19 -8.85 -8.53
C GLU A 97 -15.87 -8.27 -7.28
N ALA A 98 -16.20 -9.12 -6.31
CA ALA A 98 -16.88 -8.69 -5.09
C ALA A 98 -15.96 -7.88 -4.16
N PHE A 99 -14.66 -8.19 -4.16
CA PHE A 99 -13.64 -7.43 -3.45
C PHE A 99 -13.60 -5.98 -3.93
N PHE A 100 -13.36 -5.74 -5.23
CA PHE A 100 -13.31 -4.38 -5.77
C PHE A 100 -14.64 -3.65 -5.66
N ARG A 101 -15.77 -4.34 -5.88
CA ARG A 101 -17.11 -3.75 -5.72
C ARG A 101 -17.38 -3.30 -4.29
N HIS A 102 -16.88 -4.03 -3.28
CA HIS A 102 -17.02 -3.61 -1.89
C HIS A 102 -16.14 -2.39 -1.59
N LEU A 103 -14.90 -2.39 -2.06
CA LEU A 103 -14.01 -1.23 -1.94
C LEU A 103 -14.61 0.02 -2.59
N GLU A 104 -15.16 -0.10 -3.79
CA GLU A 104 -15.83 1.00 -4.50
C GLU A 104 -16.95 1.61 -3.66
N ARG A 105 -17.80 0.77 -3.05
CA ARG A 105 -18.88 1.24 -2.16
C ARG A 105 -18.35 2.02 -0.96
N VAL A 106 -17.28 1.55 -0.32
CA VAL A 106 -16.71 2.23 0.85
C VAL A 106 -15.95 3.49 0.47
N LEU A 107 -15.23 3.47 -0.66
CA LEU A 107 -14.62 4.67 -1.25
C LEU A 107 -15.68 5.74 -1.53
N ALA A 108 -16.82 5.36 -2.12
CA ALA A 108 -17.94 6.27 -2.39
C ALA A 108 -18.50 6.94 -1.13
N LEU A 109 -18.37 6.32 0.05
CA LEU A 109 -18.74 6.94 1.33
C LEU A 109 -17.69 7.95 1.79
N GLY A 110 -16.40 7.67 1.56
CA GLY A 110 -15.29 8.55 1.93
C GLY A 110 -15.16 9.78 1.04
N VAL A 111 -15.22 9.61 -0.28
CA VAL A 111 -14.99 10.71 -1.26
C VAL A 111 -16.04 11.81 -1.16
N ARG A 112 -17.23 11.54 -0.61
CA ARG A 112 -18.26 12.57 -0.38
C ARG A 112 -17.83 13.69 0.57
N LYS A 113 -16.75 13.49 1.33
CA LYS A 113 -16.20 14.45 2.29
C LYS A 113 -14.93 15.15 1.79
N LEU A 114 -14.50 14.88 0.57
CA LEU A 114 -13.24 15.36 0.02
C LEU A 114 -13.48 16.06 -1.32
N ASP A 115 -12.94 17.27 -1.47
CA ASP A 115 -12.72 17.82 -2.81
C ASP A 115 -11.54 17.05 -3.43
N VAL A 116 -11.87 16.02 -4.21
CA VAL A 116 -10.89 15.09 -4.78
C VAL A 116 -9.93 15.81 -5.72
N PHE A 117 -10.40 16.82 -6.46
CA PHE A 117 -9.56 17.53 -7.42
C PHE A 117 -8.62 18.52 -6.72
N ALA A 118 -9.13 19.31 -5.78
CA ALA A 118 -8.27 20.16 -4.97
C ALA A 118 -7.24 19.34 -4.18
N HIS A 119 -7.62 18.16 -3.68
CA HIS A 119 -6.68 17.26 -3.01
C HIS A 119 -5.55 16.79 -3.92
N VAL A 120 -5.86 16.34 -5.16
CA VAL A 120 -4.80 15.87 -6.07
C VAL A 120 -3.91 17.02 -6.56
N ASP A 121 -4.46 18.23 -6.73
CA ASP A 121 -3.66 19.41 -7.07
C ASP A 121 -2.63 19.73 -5.98
N CYS A 122 -3.03 19.69 -4.71
CA CYS A 122 -2.10 19.82 -3.59
C CYS A 122 -1.00 18.74 -3.59
N GLN A 123 -1.32 17.49 -3.97
CA GLN A 123 -0.32 16.43 -4.09
C GLN A 123 0.67 16.72 -5.22
N HIS A 124 0.20 17.17 -6.38
CA HIS A 124 1.07 17.57 -7.48
C HIS A 124 1.99 18.73 -7.09
N ASP A 125 1.47 19.75 -6.38
CA ASP A 125 2.26 20.86 -5.87
C ASP A 125 3.35 20.40 -4.90
N TYR A 126 2.99 19.52 -3.97
CA TYR A 126 3.94 18.92 -3.03
C TYR A 126 5.08 18.21 -3.77
N HIS A 127 4.76 17.35 -4.74
CA HIS A 127 5.77 16.62 -5.51
C HIS A 127 6.68 17.56 -6.31
N ARG A 128 6.14 18.58 -6.97
CA ARG A 128 6.93 19.60 -7.67
C ARG A 128 7.89 20.32 -6.72
N ALA A 129 7.43 20.68 -5.52
CA ALA A 129 8.26 21.35 -4.52
C ALA A 129 9.40 20.44 -4.02
N VAL A 130 9.12 19.15 -3.80
CA VAL A 130 10.13 18.16 -3.42
C VAL A 130 11.19 18.00 -4.50
N GLU A 131 10.79 17.87 -5.76
CA GLU A 131 11.71 17.78 -6.90
C GLU A 131 12.60 19.03 -7.00
N ALA A 132 12.02 20.22 -6.90
CA ALA A 132 12.78 21.48 -6.91
C ALA A 132 13.79 21.55 -5.76
N SER A 133 13.44 21.07 -4.56
CA SER A 133 14.37 20.98 -3.42
C SER A 133 15.56 20.08 -3.72
N PHE A 134 15.32 18.89 -4.28
CA PHE A 134 16.38 17.96 -4.65
C PHE A 134 17.33 18.57 -5.69
N GLU A 135 16.80 19.29 -6.68
CA GLU A 135 17.63 19.97 -7.67
C GLU A 135 18.52 21.06 -7.05
N LEU A 136 17.95 21.88 -6.15
CA LEU A 136 18.70 22.94 -5.46
C LEU A 136 19.82 22.35 -4.60
N GLU A 137 19.52 21.33 -3.79
CA GLU A 137 20.53 20.63 -2.98
C GLU A 137 21.58 19.92 -3.85
N GLY A 138 21.19 19.39 -5.01
CA GLY A 138 22.11 18.81 -5.99
C GLY A 138 23.06 19.85 -6.59
N LYS A 139 22.56 21.07 -6.87
CA LYS A 139 23.35 22.19 -7.36
C LYS A 139 24.36 22.68 -6.31
N VAL A 140 23.95 22.80 -5.04
CA VAL A 140 24.87 23.15 -3.93
C VAL A 140 26.00 22.14 -3.78
N ARG A 141 25.68 20.84 -3.76
CA ARG A 141 26.69 19.77 -3.66
C ARG A 141 27.67 19.77 -4.83
N LYS A 142 27.21 20.05 -6.05
CA LYS A 142 28.08 20.17 -7.24
C LYS A 142 28.98 21.40 -7.17
N ALA A 143 28.47 22.54 -6.69
CA ALA A 143 29.27 23.74 -6.51
C ALA A 143 30.40 23.53 -5.50
N GLU A 144 30.14 22.89 -4.36
CA GLU A 144 31.17 22.59 -3.33
C GLU A 144 32.28 21.64 -3.82
N LEU A 145 31.99 20.76 -4.79
CA LEU A 145 32.97 19.86 -5.39
C LEU A 145 33.81 20.54 -6.49
N ALA A 146 33.32 21.62 -7.10
CA ALA A 146 34.04 22.35 -8.16
C ALA A 146 35.12 23.32 -7.61
N PHE A 147 35.12 23.59 -6.30
CA PHE A 147 36.09 24.44 -5.61
C PHE A 147 37.15 23.64 -4.83
N LYS A 148 37.26 22.32 -5.05
CA LYS A 148 38.35 21.46 -4.56
C LYS A 148 39.25 21.05 -5.71
#